data_AF-A0A847N0A0-F1
#
_entry.id   AF-A0A847N0A0-F1
#
_cell.length_a   1.000
_cell.length_b   1.000
_cell.length_c   1.000
_cell.angle_alpha   90.00
_cell.angle_beta   90.00
_cell.angle_gamma   90.00
#
_symmetry.space_group_name_H-M   'P 1'
#
loop_
_entity.id
_entity.type
_entity.pdbx_description
1 polymer ?
#
loop_
_entity_poly.entity_id
_entity_poly.type
_entity_poly.pdbx_seq_one_letter_code
_entity_poly.pdbx_strand_id
1 'polypeptide(L)' 'SDYPLVTARQTLLTPHVAFLTKEAMVRRSVTEFDNVLSYLNGEVKNRCTF' A
#
# COMPACT_ATOMS: atom_id res chain seq x y z
N SER A 1 -13.89 21.70 13.41
CA SER A 1 -14.15 20.95 12.17
C SER A 1 -13.19 19.78 12.17
N ASP A 2 -13.70 18.55 12.16
CA ASP A 2 -12.90 17.33 12.36
C ASP A 2 -12.04 16.96 11.13
N TYR A 3 -12.30 17.58 9.98
CA TYR A 3 -11.60 17.35 8.73
C TYR A 3 -11.21 18.67 8.05
N PRO A 4 -10.24 19.42 8.61
CA PRO A 4 -9.90 20.77 8.14
C PRO A 4 -9.43 20.83 6.67
N LEU A 5 -8.87 19.73 6.15
CA LEU A 5 -8.41 19.64 4.77
C LEU A 5 -9.55 19.50 3.74
N VAL A 6 -10.75 19.11 4.16
CA VAL A 6 -11.92 18.97 3.26
C VAL A 6 -12.39 20.33 2.74
N THR A 7 -12.25 21.39 3.55
CA THR A 7 -12.66 22.75 3.20
C THR A 7 -11.48 23.66 2.81
N ALA A 8 -10.25 23.14 2.81
CA ALA A 8 -9.06 23.92 2.51
C ALA A 8 -9.01 24.27 1.01
N ARG A 9 -8.62 25.52 0.69
CA ARG A 9 -8.43 25.92 -0.71
C ARG A 9 -7.25 25.16 -1.32
N GLN A 10 -7.26 25.00 -2.64
CA GLN A 10 -6.15 24.40 -3.40
C GLN A 10 -5.78 22.98 -2.95
N THR A 11 -6.74 22.23 -2.42
CA THR A 11 -6.54 20.85 -1.97
C THR A 11 -7.28 19.89 -2.89
N LEU A 12 -6.59 18.85 -3.35
CA LEU A 12 -7.18 17.72 -4.07
C LEU A 12 -7.07 16.47 -3.20
N LEU A 13 -8.22 15.98 -2.74
CA LEU A 13 -8.30 14.78 -1.91
C LEU A 13 -8.70 13.59 -2.78
N THR A 14 -8.00 12.47 -2.61
CA THR A 14 -8.41 11.19 -3.18
C THR A 14 -8.63 10.20 -2.04
N PRO A 15 -9.70 9.39 -2.06
CA PRO A 15 -10.04 8.48 -0.96
C PRO A 15 -9.14 7.23 -0.96
N HIS A 16 -7.82 7.43 -0.85
CA HIS A 16 -6.82 6.35 -0.82
C HIS A 16 -6.88 5.44 -2.06
N VAL A 17 -7.11 6.01 -3.24
CA VAL A 17 -7.24 5.27 -4.51
C VAL A 17 -6.06 5.48 -5.46
N ALA A 18 -5.04 6.23 -5.04
CA ALA A 18 -3.88 6.54 -5.89
C ALA A 18 -3.13 5.29 -6.40
N PHE A 19 -3.18 4.18 -5.65
CA PHE A 19 -2.53 2.91 -6.01
C PHE A 19 -3.47 1.89 -6.69
N LEU A 20 -4.76 2.19 -6.87
CA LEU A 20 -5.78 1.21 -7.26
C LEU A 20 -5.85 1.00 -8.79
N THR A 21 -4.77 0.49 -9.38
CA THR A 21 -4.78 0.00 -10.78
C THR A 21 -4.78 -1.53 -10.83
N LYS A 22 -5.25 -2.11 -11.94
CA LYS A 22 -5.25 -3.58 -12.12
C LYS A 22 -3.83 -4.14 -12.04
N GLU A 23 -2.87 -3.45 -12.64
CA GLU A 23 -1.46 -3.83 -12.67
C GLU A 23 -0.84 -3.72 -11.28
N ALA A 24 -1.17 -2.68 -10.51
CA ALA A 24 -0.71 -2.53 -9.13
C ALA A 24 -1.24 -3.65 -8.24
N MET A 25 -2.49 -4.06 -8.40
CA MET A 25 -3.07 -5.19 -7.67
C MET A 25 -2.36 -6.51 -7.98
N VAL A 26 -2.04 -6.77 -9.26
CA VAL A 26 -1.28 -7.97 -9.67
C VAL A 26 0.15 -7.95 -9.10
N ARG A 27 0.86 -6.81 -9.14
CA ARG A 27 2.22 -6.72 -8.56
C ARG A 27 2.20 -6.98 -7.06
N ARG A 28 1.22 -6.39 -6.36
CA ARG A 28 1.05 -6.57 -4.91
C ARG A 28 0.77 -8.02 -4.54
N SER A 29 -0.05 -8.74 -5.31
CA SER A 29 -0.30 -10.16 -5.03
C SER A 29 0.97 -10.99 -5.18
N VAL A 30 1.76 -10.76 -6.24
CA VAL A 30 3.06 -11.44 -6.41
C VAL A 30 3.99 -11.17 -5.24
N THR A 31 4.13 -9.92 -4.80
CA THR A 31 4.97 -9.55 -3.64
C THR A 31 4.48 -10.22 -2.35
N GLU A 32 3.17 -10.25 -2.11
CA GLU A 32 2.60 -10.86 -0.91
C GLU A 32 2.91 -12.36 -0.85
N PHE A 33 2.63 -13.09 -1.94
CA PHE A 33 2.89 -14.53 -1.98
C PHE A 33 4.39 -14.85 -1.87
N ASP A 34 5.26 -14.05 -2.51
CA ASP A 34 6.71 -14.24 -2.41
C ASP A 34 7.21 -14.03 -0.97
N ASN A 35 6.73 -13.01 -0.26
CA ASN A 35 7.10 -12.78 1.14
C ASN A 35 6.68 -13.97 2.03
N VAL A 36 5.45 -14.46 1.87
CA VAL A 36 4.93 -15.59 2.66
C VAL A 36 5.73 -16.87 2.39
N LEU A 37 5.95 -17.21 1.13
CA LEU A 37 6.69 -18.41 0.76
C LEU A 37 8.17 -18.32 1.19
N SER A 38 8.79 -17.16 1.05
CA SER A 38 10.18 -16.94 1.48
C SER A 38 10.31 -17.11 2.99
N TYR A 39 9.35 -16.58 3.76
CA TYR A 39 9.34 -16.72 5.22
C TYR A 39 9.27 -18.19 5.65
N LEU A 40 8.44 -19.01 4.99
CA LEU A 40 8.37 -20.45 5.24
C LEU A 40 9.68 -21.18 4.93
N ASN A 41 10.49 -20.63 4.02
CA ASN A 41 11.82 -21.16 3.66
C ASN A 41 12.96 -20.58 4.52
N GLY A 42 12.65 -19.78 5.54
CA GLY A 42 13.64 -19.17 6.43
C GLY A 42 14.27 -17.88 5.89
N GLU A 43 13.75 -17.31 4.80
CA GLU A 43 14.20 -16.05 4.22
C GLU A 43 13.17 -14.94 4.46
N VAL A 44 13.54 -13.89 5.20
CA VAL A 44 12.64 -12.76 5.46
C VAL A 44 12.87 -11.66 4.43
N LYS A 45 11.91 -11.50 3.52
CA LYS A 45 11.86 -10.40 2.55
C LYS A 45 10.98 -9.26 3.07
N ASN A 46 11.26 -8.03 2.63
CA ASN A 46 10.48 -6.82 2.95
C ASN A 46 10.23 -6.62 4.47
N ARG A 47 11.22 -6.91 5.33
CA ARG A 47 11.11 -6.79 6.79
C ARG A 47 10.92 -5.33 7.22
N CYS A 48 9.86 -5.04 7.97
CA CYS A 48 9.71 -3.76 8.68
C CYS A 48 10.57 -3.76 9.96
N THR A 49 11.40 -2.74 10.16
CA THR A 49 12.39 -2.69 11.26
C THR A 49 12.24 -1.46 12.15
N PHE A 50 11.03 -0.88 12.21
CA PHE A 50 10.76 0.34 12.97
C PHE A 50 10.37 0.03 14.41
#